data_AF-A0A974UPS1-F1
#
_entry.id   AF-A0A974UPS1-F1
#
_cell.length_a   1.000
_cell.length_b   1.000
_cell.length_c   1.000
_cell.angle_alpha   90.00
_cell.angle_beta   90.00
_cell.angle_gamma   90.00
#
_symmetry.space_group_name_H-M   'P 1'
#
loop_
_entity.id
_entity.type
_entity.pdbx_description
1 polymer ?
#
loop_
_entity_poly.entity_id
_entity_poly.type
_entity_poly.pdbx_seq_one_letter_code
_entity_poly.pdbx_strand_id
1 'polypeptide(L)' 'MVRKNKPTDEEMAKRHGMTAEQWRHAKAQTKAARDRGKRPASAAGAETKLAGWGPVEGQEQLFAYEHNHQ' A
#
# COMPACT_ATOMS: atom_id res chain seq x y z
N MET A 1 -20.73 -17.37 -26.28
CA MET A 1 -20.42 -17.17 -24.84
C MET A 1 -21.25 -16.00 -24.33
N VAL A 2 -22.23 -16.24 -23.45
CA VAL A 2 -22.99 -15.16 -22.82
C VAL A 2 -22.06 -14.45 -21.83
N ARG A 3 -21.76 -13.17 -22.07
CA ARG A 3 -21.04 -12.34 -21.10
C ARG A 3 -21.95 -12.21 -19.87
N LYS A 4 -21.60 -12.88 -18.77
CA LYS A 4 -22.31 -12.67 -17.50
C LYS A 4 -22.11 -11.21 -17.09
N ASN A 5 -23.20 -10.45 -17.06
CA ASN A 5 -23.17 -9.08 -16.55
C ASN A 5 -22.71 -9.12 -15.09
N LYS A 6 -21.87 -8.15 -14.72
CA LYS A 6 -21.47 -7.99 -13.32
C LYS A 6 -22.71 -7.65 -12.51
N PRO A 7 -22.95 -8.29 -11.35
CA PRO A 7 -24.09 -7.95 -10.51
C PRO A 7 -23.98 -6.50 -10.05
N THR A 8 -25.12 -5.83 -9.96
CA THR A 8 -25.19 -4.43 -9.52
C THR A 8 -24.89 -4.33 -8.02
N ASP A 9 -24.55 -3.13 -7.56
CA ASP A 9 -24.30 -2.91 -6.13
C ASP A 9 -25.57 -3.13 -5.29
N GLU A 10 -26.77 -2.95 -5.86
CA GLU A 10 -28.06 -3.25 -5.21
C GLU A 10 -28.32 -4.75 -5.08
N GLU A 11 -28.03 -5.54 -6.13
CA GLU A 11 -28.16 -7.00 -6.10
C GLU A 11 -27.21 -7.61 -5.06
N MET A 12 -25.97 -7.09 -5.00
CA MET A 12 -24.99 -7.52 -4.01
C MET A 12 -25.40 -7.11 -2.60
N ALA A 13 -25.86 -5.88 -2.40
CA ALA A 13 -26.34 -5.42 -1.11
C ALA A 13 -27.49 -6.29 -0.58
N LYS A 14 -28.49 -6.57 -1.44
CA LYS A 14 -29.60 -7.46 -1.12
C LYS A 14 -29.15 -8.87 -0.74
N ARG A 15 -28.20 -9.44 -1.49
CA ARG A 15 -27.63 -10.77 -1.21
C ARG A 15 -26.98 -10.86 0.17
N HIS A 16 -26.41 -9.77 0.64
CA HIS A 16 -25.70 -9.70 1.91
C HIS A 16 -26.55 -9.08 3.04
N GLY A 17 -27.84 -8.84 2.81
CA GLY A 17 -28.74 -8.28 3.83
C GLY A 17 -28.34 -6.87 4.29
N MET A 18 -27.69 -6.10 3.42
CA MET A 18 -27.22 -4.75 3.72
C MET A 18 -27.80 -3.73 2.75
N THR A 19 -27.66 -2.44 3.07
CA THR A 19 -28.05 -1.37 2.14
C THR A 19 -27.01 -1.18 1.04
N ALA A 20 -27.42 -0.62 -0.10
CA ALA A 20 -26.49 -0.31 -1.20
C ALA A 20 -25.38 0.66 -0.78
N GLU A 21 -25.66 1.57 0.17
CA GLU A 21 -24.66 2.45 0.76
C GLU A 21 -23.62 1.69 1.58
N GLN A 22 -24.05 0.80 2.47
CA GLN A 22 -23.15 -0.05 3.26
C GLN A 22 -22.26 -0.90 2.36
N TRP A 23 -22.81 -1.47 1.29
CA TRP A 23 -22.05 -2.23 0.31
C TRP A 23 -20.98 -1.38 -0.40
N ARG A 24 -21.33 -0.17 -0.84
CA ARG A 24 -20.38 0.77 -1.46
C ARG A 24 -19.25 1.15 -0.50
N HIS A 25 -19.57 1.42 0.77
CA HIS A 25 -18.57 1.69 1.80
C HIS A 25 -17.64 0.50 2.04
N ALA A 26 -18.18 -0.72 2.19
CA ALA A 26 -17.39 -1.93 2.38
C ALA A 26 -16.45 -2.20 1.18
N LYS A 27 -16.95 -1.98 -0.05
CA LYS A 27 -16.18 -2.11 -1.28
C LYS A 27 -15.03 -1.11 -1.37
N ALA A 28 -15.27 0.14 -0.97
CA ALA A 28 -14.24 1.19 -0.92
C ALA A 28 -13.16 0.87 0.12
N GLN A 29 -13.54 0.42 1.31
CA GLN A 29 -12.61 0.01 2.36
C GLN A 29 -11.76 -1.19 1.92
N THR A 30 -12.38 -2.20 1.30
CA THR A 30 -11.68 -3.38 0.79
C THR A 30 -10.67 -3.01 -0.31
N LYS A 31 -11.04 -2.10 -1.22
CA LYS A 31 -10.14 -1.58 -2.24
C LYS A 31 -8.95 -0.84 -1.61
N ALA A 32 -9.22 0.06 -0.66
CA ALA A 32 -8.18 0.80 0.05
C ALA A 32 -7.23 -0.12 0.82
N ALA A 33 -7.74 -1.15 1.51
CA ALA A 33 -6.92 -2.14 2.21
C ALA A 33 -6.04 -2.94 1.23
N ARG A 34 -6.60 -3.37 0.10
CA ARG A 34 -5.85 -4.05 -0.96
C ARG A 34 -4.75 -3.16 -1.54
N ASP A 35 -5.04 -1.87 -1.74
CA ASP A 35 -4.07 -0.94 -2.29
C ASP A 35 -2.97 -0.56 -1.27
N ARG A 36 -3.27 -0.55 0.04
CA ARG A 36 -2.23 -0.45 1.10
C ARG A 36 -1.30 -1.66 1.13
N GLY A 37 -1.82 -2.86 0.86
CA GLY A 37 -1.02 -4.09 0.80
C GLY A 37 -0.24 -4.26 -0.50
N LYS A 38 -0.55 -3.47 -1.55
CA LYS A 38 0.27 -3.44 -2.76
C LYS A 38 1.52 -2.64 -2.47
N ARG A 39 2.68 -3.31 -2.45
CA ARG A 39 3.97 -2.63 -2.50
C ARG A 39 3.93 -1.63 -3.66
N PRO A 40 4.32 -0.36 -3.46
CA PRO A 40 4.37 0.60 -4.56
C PRO A 40 5.26 0.02 -5.65
N ALA A 41 4.89 0.21 -6.91
CA ALA A 41 5.67 -0.31 -8.05
C ALA A 41 7.14 0.15 -8.03
N SER A 42 7.47 1.23 -7.32
CA SER A 42 8.85 1.69 -7.10
C SER A 42 9.66 0.87 -6.09
N ALA A 43 9.06 -0.09 -5.39
CA ALA A 43 9.77 -1.02 -4.51
C ALA A 43 10.44 -2.17 -5.29
N ALA A 44 10.07 -2.38 -6.56
CA ALA A 44 10.87 -3.19 -7.47
C ALA A 44 12.13 -2.39 -7.85
N GLY A 45 13.26 -2.70 -7.23
CA GLY A 45 14.54 -2.00 -7.48
C GLY A 45 14.81 -0.79 -6.58
N ALA A 46 14.13 -0.67 -5.43
CA ALA A 46 14.53 0.32 -4.42
C ALA A 46 15.98 0.10 -3.95
N GLU A 47 16.41 -1.16 -3.91
CA GLU A 47 17.80 -1.56 -3.65
C GLU A 47 18.75 -0.94 -4.69
N THR A 48 18.36 -0.96 -5.97
CA THR A 48 19.12 -0.36 -7.08
C THR A 48 19.16 1.16 -7.02
N LYS A 49 18.13 1.81 -6.43
CA LYS A 49 18.13 3.27 -6.25
C LYS A 49 18.94 3.74 -5.05
N LEU A 50 19.09 2.93 -4.00
CA LEU A 50 19.97 3.25 -2.86
C LEU A 50 21.46 3.13 -3.25
N ALA A 51 21.80 2.24 -4.17
CA ALA A 51 23.17 2.07 -4.68
C ALA A 51 23.66 3.23 -5.58
N GLY A 52 22.75 4.07 -6.09
CA GLY A 52 23.08 5.16 -7.03
C GLY A 52 23.55 6.47 -6.39
N TRP A 53 23.58 6.57 -5.06
CA TRP A 53 23.88 7.82 -4.34
C TRP A 53 25.39 8.03 -4.12
N GLY A 54 26.22 7.07 -4.53
CA GLY A 54 27.66 7.10 -4.25
C GLY A 54 27.96 6.97 -2.75
N PRO A 55 29.25 6.95 -2.37
CA PRO A 55 29.62 7.09 -0.96
C PRO A 55 29.11 8.44 -0.43
N VAL A 56 28.26 8.42 0.59
CA VAL A 56 27.81 9.64 1.27
C VAL A 56 28.93 10.08 2.20
N GLU A 57 29.68 11.09 1.78
CA GLU A 57 30.73 11.71 2.59
C GLU A 57 30.15 12.16 3.95
N GLY A 58 30.77 11.76 5.05
CA GLY A 58 30.33 12.08 6.42
C GLY A 58 29.38 11.08 7.09
N GLN A 59 29.03 9.95 6.45
CA GLN A 59 28.20 8.91 7.09
C GLN A 59 28.82 8.37 8.39
N GLU A 60 30.15 8.26 8.45
CA GLU A 60 30.85 7.78 9.66
C GLU A 60 30.68 8.72 10.86
N GLN A 61 30.47 10.03 10.63
CA GLN A 61 30.26 11.01 11.70
C GLN A 61 28.88 10.91 12.35
N LEU A 62 27.88 10.37 11.64
CA LEU A 62 26.53 10.17 12.18
C LEU A 62 26.48 9.05 13.23
N PHE A 63 27.45 8.12 13.17
CA PHE A 63 27.58 7.01 14.12
C PHE A 63 28.80 7.14 15.04
N ALA A 64 29.63 8.17 14.84
CA ALA A 64 30.67 8.60 15.78
C ALA A 64 30.02 9.29 16.99
N TYR A 65 29.20 8.54 17.73
CA TYR A 65 28.81 8.95 19.07
C TYR A 65 30.03 8.77 19.97
N GLU A 66 30.84 9.82 20.12
CA GLU A 66 31.79 9.86 21.23
C GLU A 66 30.98 9.73 22.52
N HIS A 67 31.22 8.64 23.23
CA HIS A 67 30.70 8.40 24.56
C HIS A 67 31.37 9.39 25.51
N ASN A 68 30.96 10.66 25.48
CA ASN A 68 31.36 11.67 26.45
C ASN A 68 30.62 11.40 27.77
N HIS A 69 31.07 10.34 28.43
CA HIS A 69 30.88 10.12 29.86
C HIS A 69 32.25 10.19 30.53
N GLN A 70 32.72 11.42 30.77
CA GLN A 70 33.50 11.80 31.97
C GLN A 70 33.19 13.24 32.33
#